data_AF-A0A4S2DKU2-F1
#
_entry.id   AF-A0A4S2DKU2-F1
#
_cell.length_a   1.000
_cell.length_b   1.000
_cell.length_c   1.000
_cell.angle_alpha   90.00
_cell.angle_beta   90.00
_cell.angle_gamma   90.00
#
_symmetry.space_group_name_H-M   'P 1'
#
loop_
_entity.id
_entity.type
_entity.pdbx_description
1 polymer ?
#
loop_
_entity_poly.entity_id
_entity_poly.type
_entity_poly.pdbx_seq_one_letter_code
_entity_poly.pdbx_strand_id
1 'polypeptide(L)'
;MSRDNCNPFAGGEVPPCSEFLGNSNPIIKDGELIFANDNRLFFFISTNSAINNTNNNCSFGNSNVETNLQISLATYLIGVYINEVELGNIQHSSKNTIHNDEAANNFINETLKNMPKVTVDYTPSLNMVISNHNAILPLYTNTINISPLNYYILFILNRLEQDPGLFFGNNAYVSDDPINFSLASLALRFPLE
;
A
#
# COMPACT_ATOMS: atom_id res chain seq x y z
N MET A 1 -26.24 28.88 30.15
CA MET A 1 -24.86 29.01 30.67
C MET A 1 -24.04 27.98 29.92
N SER A 2 -23.23 28.46 28.96
CA SER A 2 -22.35 27.63 28.15
C SER A 2 -21.28 27.03 29.05
N ARG A 3 -21.04 25.71 28.96
CA ARG A 3 -19.91 25.08 29.66
C ARG A 3 -18.63 25.73 29.13
N ASP A 4 -17.78 26.21 30.03
CA ASP A 4 -16.44 26.70 29.70
C ASP A 4 -15.72 25.64 28.88
N ASN A 5 -15.58 25.91 27.59
CA ASN A 5 -14.83 25.05 26.69
C ASN A 5 -13.35 25.34 26.97
N CYS A 6 -12.80 24.66 27.99
CA CYS A 6 -11.36 24.66 28.29
C CYS A 6 -10.62 23.95 27.15
N ASN A 7 -10.56 24.57 25.99
CA ASN A 7 -9.75 24.09 24.88
C ASN A 7 -8.27 24.31 25.25
N PRO A 8 -7.48 23.26 25.52
CA PRO A 8 -6.07 23.40 25.88
C PRO A 8 -5.20 23.95 24.73
N PHE A 9 -5.78 24.13 23.55
CA PHE A 9 -5.15 24.61 22.32
C PHE A 9 -5.71 25.94 21.84
N ALA A 10 -6.40 26.70 22.70
CA ALA A 10 -6.96 28.00 22.35
C ALA A 10 -5.86 28.98 21.92
N GLY A 11 -6.06 29.66 20.78
CA GLY A 11 -5.08 30.61 20.24
C GLY A 11 -3.80 29.97 19.67
N GLY A 12 -3.78 28.65 19.50
CA GLY A 12 -2.66 27.94 18.88
C GLY A 12 -1.50 27.68 19.83
N GLU A 13 -1.73 27.73 21.15
CA GLU A 13 -0.72 27.46 22.17
C GLU A 13 -0.78 25.99 22.63
N VAL A 14 0.38 25.33 22.74
CA VAL A 14 0.47 23.99 23.33
C VAL A 14 0.67 24.08 24.85
N PRO A 15 0.10 23.16 25.65
CA PRO A 15 0.38 23.12 27.08
C PRO A 15 1.88 22.99 27.37
N PRO A 16 2.44 23.69 28.38
CA PRO A 16 3.86 23.63 28.72
C PRO A 16 4.37 22.21 28.99
N CYS A 17 3.51 21.29 29.45
CA CYS A 17 3.87 19.90 29.69
C CYS A 17 4.22 19.12 28.40
N SER A 18 3.81 19.59 27.22
CA SER A 18 4.08 18.95 25.94
C SER A 18 5.58 18.92 25.59
N GLU A 19 6.36 19.87 26.09
CA GLU A 19 7.82 19.95 25.87
C GLU A 19 8.54 18.72 26.46
N PHE A 20 8.02 18.15 27.55
CA PHE A 20 8.61 16.98 28.22
C PHE A 20 8.22 15.64 27.59
N LEU A 21 7.23 15.62 26.70
CA LEU A 21 6.70 14.40 26.09
C LEU A 21 7.41 14.00 24.79
N GLY A 22 8.39 14.79 24.33
CA GLY A 22 9.19 14.47 23.14
C GLY A 22 8.39 14.43 21.84
N ASN A 23 7.27 15.14 21.79
CA ASN A 23 6.36 15.12 20.64
C ASN A 23 6.95 15.90 19.44
N SER A 24 6.64 15.49 18.21
CA SER A 24 6.92 16.30 17.02
C SER A 24 6.06 17.56 17.11
N ASN A 25 6.70 18.73 17.24
CA ASN A 25 6.00 19.99 17.46
C ASN A 25 4.98 20.26 16.33
N PRO A 26 3.71 20.60 16.65
CA PRO A 26 2.74 21.04 15.67
C PRO A 26 3.18 22.35 15.00
N ILE A 27 2.71 22.59 13.78
CA ILE A 27 2.94 23.86 13.08
C ILE A 27 1.96 24.89 13.66
N ILE A 28 2.48 26.03 14.15
CA ILE A 28 1.66 27.13 14.64
C ILE A 28 1.50 28.15 13.52
N LYS A 29 0.26 28.44 13.10
CA LYS A 29 -0.04 29.42 12.05
C LYS A 29 -1.38 30.09 12.29
N ASP A 30 -1.43 31.41 12.20
CA ASP A 30 -2.68 32.20 12.28
C ASP A 30 -3.53 31.96 13.54
N GLY A 31 -2.88 31.64 14.68
CA GLY A 31 -3.58 31.30 15.92
C GLY A 31 -4.14 29.87 15.96
N GLU A 32 -3.76 29.04 14.99
CA GLU A 32 -4.10 27.62 14.91
C GLU A 32 -2.89 26.73 15.17
N LEU A 33 -3.14 25.58 15.79
CA LEU A 33 -2.21 24.45 15.85
C LEU A 33 -2.55 23.45 14.76
N ILE A 34 -1.58 23.14 13.91
CA ILE A 34 -1.72 22.21 12.79
C ILE A 34 -0.88 20.96 13.09
N PHE A 35 -1.56 19.85 13.34
CA PHE A 35 -0.94 18.53 13.47
C PHE A 35 -0.94 17.85 12.10
N ALA A 36 0.25 17.71 11.52
CA ALA A 36 0.43 17.09 10.21
C ALA A 36 0.05 15.61 10.24
N ASN A 37 -0.56 15.13 9.15
CA ASN A 37 -0.81 13.71 8.96
C ASN A 37 0.41 13.06 8.30
N ASP A 38 1.19 12.31 9.09
CA ASP A 38 2.38 11.59 8.60
C ASP A 38 2.07 10.17 8.11
N ASN A 39 0.79 9.76 8.11
CA ASN A 39 0.38 8.47 7.56
C ASN A 39 0.55 8.45 6.05
N ARG A 40 1.08 7.33 5.56
CA ARG A 40 1.27 7.02 4.16
C ARG A 40 0.63 5.68 3.84
N LEU A 41 0.05 5.60 2.64
CA LEU A 41 -0.48 4.40 2.03
C LEU A 41 0.55 3.82 1.08
N PHE A 42 0.76 2.52 1.18
CA PHE A 42 1.68 1.75 0.37
C PHE A 42 0.96 0.50 -0.17
N PHE A 43 1.36 0.07 -1.36
CA PHE A 43 0.83 -1.12 -2.02
C PHE A 43 1.97 -2.07 -2.36
N PHE A 44 1.78 -3.37 -2.11
CA PHE A 44 2.79 -4.38 -2.37
C PHE A 44 2.20 -5.63 -3.03
N ILE A 45 3.01 -6.28 -3.86
CA ILE A 45 2.88 -7.72 -4.13
C ILE A 45 3.91 -8.47 -3.30
N SER A 46 3.46 -9.54 -2.66
CA SER A 46 4.32 -10.29 -1.73
C SER A 46 4.12 -11.79 -1.91
N THR A 47 5.18 -12.57 -1.69
CA THR A 47 5.12 -14.03 -1.66
C THR A 47 5.49 -14.52 -0.28
N ASN A 48 4.64 -15.36 0.31
CA ASN A 48 4.97 -16.05 1.56
C ASN A 48 5.22 -17.53 1.27
N SER A 49 6.27 -18.08 1.89
CA SER A 49 6.62 -19.48 1.75
C SER A 49 5.50 -20.36 2.30
N ALA A 50 4.99 -21.29 1.49
CA ALA A 50 4.00 -22.26 1.93
C ALA A 50 4.69 -23.43 2.67
N ILE A 51 5.44 -23.14 3.74
CA ILE A 51 5.96 -24.22 4.59
C ILE A 51 4.79 -24.75 5.41
N ASN A 52 4.11 -25.76 4.88
CA ASN A 52 3.34 -26.68 5.68
C ASN A 52 4.31 -27.37 6.65
N ASN A 53 4.26 -26.93 7.90
CA ASN A 53 5.10 -27.39 8.99
C ASN A 53 4.66 -28.81 9.40
N THR A 54 4.91 -29.81 8.56
CA THR A 54 4.55 -31.20 8.89
C THR A 54 5.71 -32.19 8.87
N ASN A 55 6.94 -31.80 8.54
CA ASN A 55 8.11 -32.63 8.83
C ASN A 55 9.37 -31.78 8.98
N ASN A 56 9.93 -31.73 10.20
CA ASN A 56 11.22 -31.14 10.55
C ASN A 56 12.37 -31.90 9.88
N ASN A 57 12.52 -31.79 8.56
CA ASN A 57 13.79 -32.03 7.91
C ASN A 57 14.31 -30.69 7.44
N CYS A 58 15.27 -30.14 8.20
CA CYS A 58 16.17 -29.09 7.73
C CYS A 58 16.89 -29.61 6.48
N SER A 59 16.28 -29.39 5.32
CA SER A 59 16.91 -29.63 4.03
C SER A 59 17.79 -28.43 3.70
N PHE A 60 19.09 -28.66 3.58
CA PHE A 60 20.02 -27.69 3.00
C PHE A 60 19.55 -27.38 1.58
N GLY A 61 19.07 -26.16 1.33
CA GLY A 61 18.56 -25.72 0.01
C GLY A 61 17.13 -25.19 -0.03
N ASN A 62 16.41 -25.11 1.10
CA ASN A 62 15.13 -24.40 1.14
C ASN A 62 15.34 -22.88 1.02
N SER A 63 15.32 -22.37 -0.22
CA SER A 63 15.25 -20.95 -0.50
C SER A 63 13.85 -20.43 -0.16
N ASN A 64 13.67 -19.96 1.07
CA ASN A 64 12.49 -19.16 1.42
C ASN A 64 12.60 -17.82 0.72
N VAL A 65 12.03 -17.71 -0.47
CA VAL A 65 11.93 -16.43 -1.19
C VAL A 65 10.66 -15.74 -0.70
N GLU A 66 10.81 -14.97 0.37
CA GLU A 66 9.83 -13.98 0.78
C GLU A 66 10.10 -12.71 -0.02
N THR A 67 9.19 -12.36 -0.94
CA THR A 67 9.26 -11.10 -1.66
C THR A 67 8.28 -10.12 -1.03
N ASN A 68 8.66 -8.85 -0.98
CA ASN A 68 7.76 -7.76 -0.70
C ASN A 68 8.12 -6.59 -1.63
N LEU A 69 7.46 -6.55 -2.77
CA LEU A 69 7.75 -5.61 -3.83
C LEU A 69 6.66 -4.54 -3.87
N GLN A 70 7.07 -3.28 -3.75
CA GLN A 70 6.15 -2.16 -3.83
C GLN A 70 5.66 -1.98 -5.27
N ILE A 71 4.38 -1.67 -5.40
CA ILE A 71 3.70 -1.41 -6.67
C ILE A 71 2.93 -0.09 -6.60
N SER A 72 2.55 0.45 -7.76
CA SER A 72 1.68 1.62 -7.85
C SER A 72 0.24 1.29 -7.42
N LEU A 73 -0.55 2.31 -7.06
CA LEU A 73 -2.00 2.19 -6.88
C LEU A 73 -2.68 1.63 -8.15
N ALA A 74 -2.26 2.05 -9.33
CA ALA A 74 -2.84 1.58 -10.59
C ALA A 74 -2.64 0.07 -10.76
N THR A 75 -1.42 -0.43 -10.55
CA THR A 75 -1.12 -1.87 -10.57
C THR A 75 -1.88 -2.60 -9.46
N TYR A 76 -2.03 -2.01 -8.27
CA TYR A 76 -2.80 -2.62 -7.17
C TYR A 76 -4.27 -2.83 -7.55
N LEU A 77 -4.92 -1.81 -8.12
CA LEU A 77 -6.32 -1.88 -8.56
C LEU A 77 -6.52 -2.91 -9.68
N ILE A 78 -5.55 -3.04 -10.59
CA ILE A 78 -5.56 -4.10 -11.61
C ILE A 78 -5.50 -5.48 -10.96
N GLY A 79 -4.70 -5.65 -9.92
CA GLY A 79 -4.61 -6.91 -9.16
C GLY A 79 -5.94 -7.29 -8.51
N VAL A 80 -6.62 -6.31 -7.90
CA VAL A 80 -7.97 -6.49 -7.35
C VAL A 80 -8.95 -6.86 -8.46
N TYR A 81 -8.94 -6.16 -9.60
CA TYR A 81 -9.78 -6.48 -10.75
C TYR A 81 -9.59 -7.92 -11.24
N ILE A 82 -8.34 -8.35 -11.45
CA ILE A 82 -8.03 -9.71 -11.90
C ILE A 82 -8.52 -10.73 -10.88
N ASN A 83 -8.33 -10.47 -9.58
CA ASN A 83 -8.80 -11.35 -8.53
C ASN A 83 -10.32 -11.54 -8.58
N GLU A 84 -11.09 -10.46 -8.75
CA GLU A 84 -12.55 -10.53 -8.89
C GLU A 84 -13.00 -11.28 -10.15
N VAL A 85 -12.23 -11.18 -11.26
CA VAL A 85 -12.45 -11.98 -12.48
C VAL A 85 -12.21 -13.46 -12.20
N GLU A 86 -11.10 -13.81 -11.56
CA GLU A 86 -10.72 -15.20 -11.25
C GLU A 86 -11.69 -15.86 -10.25
N LEU A 87 -12.23 -15.08 -9.31
CA LEU A 87 -13.29 -15.51 -8.39
C LEU A 87 -14.66 -15.64 -9.08
N GLY A 88 -14.82 -15.11 -10.30
CA GLY A 88 -16.07 -15.15 -11.05
C GLY A 88 -17.11 -14.11 -10.61
N ASN A 89 -16.73 -13.13 -9.78
CA ASN A 89 -17.61 -12.07 -9.33
C ASN A 89 -17.91 -11.05 -10.44
N ILE A 90 -16.96 -10.87 -11.37
CA ILE A 90 -17.11 -10.01 -12.54
C ILE A 90 -16.69 -10.75 -13.82
N GLN A 91 -17.29 -10.38 -14.95
CA GLN A 91 -16.92 -10.92 -16.26
C GLN A 91 -15.87 -10.04 -16.93
N HIS A 92 -14.76 -10.65 -17.36
CA HIS A 92 -13.77 -9.99 -18.19
C HIS A 92 -14.22 -9.90 -19.65
N SER A 93 -14.02 -8.74 -20.27
CA SER A 93 -14.18 -8.53 -21.70
C SER A 93 -12.96 -7.84 -22.26
N SER A 94 -12.40 -8.37 -23.34
CA SER A 94 -11.24 -7.78 -24.03
C SER A 94 -11.53 -6.42 -24.69
N LYS A 95 -12.78 -5.95 -24.64
CA LYS A 95 -13.17 -4.60 -25.07
C LYS A 95 -12.98 -3.56 -23.98
N ASN A 96 -12.79 -3.98 -22.73
CA ASN A 96 -12.61 -3.09 -21.60
C ASN A 96 -11.17 -2.60 -21.56
N THR A 97 -10.98 -1.29 -21.43
CA THR A 97 -9.67 -0.70 -21.16
C THR A 97 -9.36 -0.88 -19.67
N ILE A 98 -8.35 -1.68 -19.37
CA ILE A 98 -7.88 -1.97 -18.00
C ILE A 98 -6.75 -1.02 -17.62
N HIS A 99 -5.93 -0.61 -18.58
CA HIS A 99 -4.79 0.29 -18.37
C HIS A 99 -4.72 1.35 -19.48
N ASN A 100 -4.25 2.55 -19.15
CA ASN A 100 -4.16 3.67 -20.10
C ASN A 100 -3.02 3.50 -21.12
N ASP A 101 -1.92 2.86 -20.72
CA ASP A 101 -0.86 2.44 -21.63
C ASP A 101 -1.33 1.23 -22.46
N GLU A 102 -1.22 1.35 -23.79
CA GLU A 102 -1.70 0.36 -24.75
C GLU A 102 -0.93 -0.97 -24.64
N ALA A 103 0.38 -0.93 -24.44
CA ALA A 103 1.21 -2.13 -24.35
C ALA A 103 0.87 -2.93 -23.08
N ALA A 104 0.76 -2.27 -21.93
CA ALA A 104 0.32 -2.86 -20.68
C ALA A 104 -1.12 -3.41 -20.79
N ASN A 105 -2.04 -2.65 -21.39
CA ASN A 105 -3.42 -3.10 -21.57
C ASN A 105 -3.52 -4.34 -22.46
N ASN A 106 -2.78 -4.38 -23.56
CA ASN A 106 -2.74 -5.54 -24.45
C ASN A 106 -2.14 -6.76 -23.75
N PHE A 107 -1.04 -6.58 -23.01
CA PHE A 107 -0.42 -7.63 -22.21
C PHE A 107 -1.41 -8.26 -21.20
N ILE A 108 -2.16 -7.44 -20.46
CA ILE A 108 -3.17 -7.93 -19.50
C ILE A 108 -4.24 -8.75 -20.23
N ASN A 109 -4.85 -8.19 -21.27
CA ASN A 109 -5.91 -8.84 -22.02
C ASN A 109 -5.47 -10.16 -22.65
N GLU A 110 -4.28 -10.20 -23.26
CA GLU A 110 -3.72 -11.42 -23.86
C GLU A 110 -3.40 -12.48 -22.82
N THR A 111 -2.85 -12.08 -21.67
CA THR A 111 -2.47 -13.01 -20.60
C THR A 111 -3.70 -13.63 -19.93
N LEU A 112 -4.76 -12.83 -19.69
CA LEU A 112 -6.03 -13.34 -19.16
C LEU A 112 -6.75 -14.28 -20.13
N LYS A 113 -6.60 -14.06 -21.44
CA LYS A 113 -7.19 -14.93 -22.47
C LYS A 113 -6.44 -16.25 -22.63
N ASN A 114 -5.12 -16.21 -22.61
CA ASN A 114 -4.28 -17.38 -22.89
C ASN A 114 -3.92 -18.18 -21.63
N MET A 115 -4.04 -17.58 -20.44
CA MET A 115 -3.81 -18.19 -19.12
C MET A 115 -2.56 -19.08 -19.09
N PRO A 116 -1.34 -18.51 -19.19
CA PRO A 116 -0.12 -19.30 -19.08
C PRO A 116 -0.13 -20.10 -17.77
N LYS A 117 0.34 -21.35 -17.83
CA LYS A 117 0.51 -22.16 -16.62
C LYS A 117 1.66 -21.58 -15.81
N VAL A 118 1.33 -20.75 -14.82
CA VAL A 118 2.26 -20.25 -13.81
C VAL A 118 2.06 -21.08 -12.56
N THR A 119 3.06 -21.86 -12.19
CA THR A 119 3.08 -22.64 -10.94
C THR A 119 4.15 -22.08 -10.03
N VAL A 120 3.79 -21.86 -8.77
CA VAL A 120 4.70 -21.34 -7.75
C VAL A 120 4.51 -22.13 -6.45
N ASP A 121 5.59 -22.31 -5.70
CA ASP A 121 5.61 -23.04 -4.42
C ASP A 121 5.35 -22.13 -3.21
N TYR A 122 4.78 -20.95 -3.45
CA TYR A 122 4.52 -19.90 -2.46
C TYR A 122 3.11 -19.35 -2.64
N THR A 123 2.57 -18.72 -1.59
CA THR A 123 1.27 -18.05 -1.65
C THR A 123 1.49 -16.58 -1.97
N PRO A 124 1.13 -16.12 -3.18
CA PRO A 124 1.22 -14.71 -3.51
C PRO A 124 0.05 -13.92 -2.91
N SER A 125 0.29 -12.65 -2.61
CA SER A 125 -0.67 -11.76 -2.00
C SER A 125 -0.53 -10.31 -2.49
N LEU A 126 -1.65 -9.59 -2.47
CA LEU A 126 -1.72 -8.14 -2.57
C LEU A 126 -1.85 -7.56 -1.17
N ASN A 127 -0.99 -6.59 -0.86
CA ASN A 127 -0.97 -5.94 0.44
C ASN A 127 -1.19 -4.44 0.30
N MET A 128 -2.13 -3.91 1.07
CA MET A 128 -2.34 -2.48 1.26
C MET A 128 -1.97 -2.13 2.69
N VAL A 129 -1.04 -1.19 2.88
CA VAL A 129 -0.46 -0.86 4.18
C VAL A 129 -0.59 0.63 4.45
N ILE A 130 -1.18 0.99 5.59
CA ILE A 130 -1.13 2.35 6.13
C ILE A 130 -0.08 2.37 7.24
N SER A 131 0.92 3.25 7.13
CA SER A 131 1.99 3.37 8.12
C SER A 131 2.46 4.81 8.25
N ASN A 132 3.00 5.18 9.42
CA ASN A 132 3.63 6.48 9.63
C ASN A 132 5.07 6.45 9.10
N HIS A 133 5.48 7.52 8.39
CA HIS A 133 6.84 7.89 7.96
C HIS A 133 7.96 6.80 7.93
N ASN A 134 8.32 6.20 9.07
CA ASN A 134 9.24 5.07 9.19
C ASN A 134 8.48 3.80 9.61
N ALA A 135 8.37 2.84 8.69
CA ALA A 135 7.59 1.61 8.74
C ALA A 135 8.01 0.57 9.82
N ILE A 136 8.16 0.96 11.08
CA ILE A 136 8.46 0.01 12.17
C ILE A 136 7.18 -0.74 12.59
N LEU A 137 6.01 -0.10 12.55
CA LEU A 137 4.73 -0.76 12.80
C LEU A 137 3.63 -0.14 11.91
N PRO A 138 3.00 -0.90 11.02
CA PRO A 138 1.87 -0.39 10.24
C PRO A 138 0.67 -0.14 11.16
N LEU A 139 -0.04 0.97 10.92
CA LEU A 139 -1.33 1.24 11.55
C LEU A 139 -2.38 0.22 11.11
N TYR A 140 -2.33 -0.16 9.82
CA TYR A 140 -3.27 -1.09 9.22
C TYR A 140 -2.61 -1.82 8.05
N THR A 141 -2.89 -3.12 7.93
CA THR A 141 -2.50 -3.94 6.78
C THR A 141 -3.71 -4.75 6.33
N ASN A 142 -4.05 -4.65 5.05
CA ASN A 142 -4.98 -5.54 4.39
C ASN A 142 -4.23 -6.46 3.44
N THR A 143 -4.53 -7.75 3.48
CA THR A 143 -3.89 -8.78 2.67
C THR A 143 -4.95 -9.57 1.92
N ILE A 144 -4.79 -9.65 0.59
CA ILE A 144 -5.63 -10.44 -0.31
C ILE A 144 -4.75 -11.51 -0.94
N ASN A 145 -5.05 -12.79 -0.70
CA ASN A 145 -4.38 -13.87 -1.41
C ASN A 145 -4.82 -13.86 -2.87
N ILE A 146 -3.86 -13.96 -3.78
CA ILE A 146 -4.10 -13.93 -5.23
C ILE A 146 -3.59 -15.19 -5.90
N SER A 147 -3.97 -15.41 -7.15
CA SER A 147 -3.43 -16.51 -7.94
C SER A 147 -1.97 -16.25 -8.38
N PRO A 148 -1.21 -17.31 -8.74
CA PRO A 148 0.10 -17.16 -9.37
C PRO A 148 0.05 -16.39 -10.70
N LEU A 149 -1.05 -16.53 -11.46
CA LEU A 149 -1.26 -15.81 -12.72
C LEU A 149 -1.41 -14.31 -12.47
N ASN A 150 -2.22 -13.94 -11.48
CA ASN A 150 -2.40 -12.56 -11.06
C ASN A 150 -1.05 -11.96 -10.64
N TYR A 151 -0.31 -12.64 -9.75
CA TYR A 151 1.03 -12.19 -9.32
C TYR A 151 1.98 -11.96 -10.51
N TYR A 152 1.99 -12.90 -11.47
CA TYR A 152 2.82 -12.78 -12.68
C TYR A 152 2.46 -11.53 -13.49
N ILE A 153 1.17 -11.28 -13.73
CA ILE A 153 0.72 -10.08 -14.47
C ILE A 153 1.20 -8.82 -13.76
N LEU A 154 0.98 -8.72 -12.44
CA LEU A 154 1.35 -7.54 -11.66
C LEU A 154 2.86 -7.32 -11.60
N PHE A 155 3.64 -8.40 -11.51
CA PHE A 155 5.10 -8.32 -11.55
C PHE A 155 5.59 -7.73 -12.88
N ILE A 156 5.04 -8.19 -14.01
CA ILE A 156 5.41 -7.66 -15.33
C ILE A 156 4.96 -6.21 -15.49
N LEU A 157 3.73 -5.86 -15.06
CA LEU A 157 3.24 -4.48 -15.10
C LEU A 157 4.14 -3.54 -14.31
N ASN A 158 4.53 -3.92 -13.10
CA ASN A 158 5.47 -3.16 -12.29
C ASN A 158 6.82 -2.91 -13.01
N ARG A 159 7.29 -3.84 -13.83
CA ARG A 159 8.50 -3.63 -14.66
C ARG A 159 8.24 -2.74 -15.88
N LEU A 160 7.05 -2.82 -16.47
CA LEU A 160 6.64 -1.99 -17.62
C LEU A 160 6.39 -0.52 -17.24
N GLU A 161 5.99 -0.23 -15.99
CA GLU A 161 5.81 1.13 -15.49
C GLU A 161 7.11 1.95 -15.51
N GLN A 162 8.27 1.27 -15.53
CA GLN A 162 9.61 1.88 -15.56
C GLN A 162 9.86 2.93 -14.46
N ASP A 163 9.11 2.88 -13.35
CA ASP A 163 9.31 3.77 -12.21
C ASP A 163 10.55 3.33 -11.40
N PRO A 164 11.65 4.11 -11.39
CA PRO A 164 12.84 3.76 -10.65
C PRO A 164 12.59 3.62 -9.14
N GLY A 165 11.58 4.33 -8.63
CA GLY A 165 11.13 4.26 -7.24
C GLY A 165 10.49 2.94 -6.85
N LEU A 166 10.07 2.11 -7.81
CA LEU A 166 9.43 0.81 -7.59
C LEU A 166 10.32 -0.37 -7.99
N PHE A 167 11.58 -0.11 -8.40
CA PHE A 167 12.46 -1.17 -8.89
C PHE A 167 13.04 -2.06 -7.80
N PHE A 168 13.18 -1.55 -6.57
CA PHE A 168 13.78 -2.26 -5.45
C PHE A 168 12.73 -2.76 -4.45
N GLY A 169 13.00 -3.89 -3.81
CA GLY A 169 12.15 -4.39 -2.72
C GLY A 169 12.25 -3.50 -1.49
N ASN A 170 11.12 -3.28 -0.82
CA ASN A 170 11.04 -2.50 0.43
C ASN A 170 11.50 -1.03 0.31
N ASN A 171 11.04 -0.31 -0.72
CA ASN A 171 11.29 1.13 -0.87
C ASN A 171 10.40 1.96 0.07
N ALA A 172 10.70 1.97 1.37
CA ALA A 172 10.00 2.80 2.36
C ALA A 172 9.98 4.31 2.04
N TYR A 173 10.75 4.76 1.04
CA TYR A 173 10.96 6.16 0.72
C TYR A 173 10.27 6.64 -0.57
N VAL A 174 9.70 5.77 -1.41
CA VAL A 174 9.42 6.16 -2.79
C VAL A 174 8.06 5.68 -3.29
N SER A 175 7.04 6.54 -3.15
CA SER A 175 6.26 6.99 -4.31
C SER A 175 5.51 8.27 -3.96
N ASP A 176 5.48 9.21 -4.91
CA ASP A 176 4.60 10.38 -4.91
C ASP A 176 3.19 9.93 -5.31
N ASP A 177 2.56 9.05 -4.52
CA ASP A 177 1.19 8.65 -4.78
C ASP A 177 0.23 9.83 -4.50
N PRO A 178 -0.62 10.26 -5.44
CA PRO A 178 -1.65 11.27 -5.23
C PRO A 178 -2.45 11.10 -3.93
N ILE A 179 -2.70 9.84 -3.52
CA ILE A 179 -3.42 9.57 -2.27
C ILE A 179 -2.62 10.02 -1.04
N ASN A 180 -1.29 9.93 -1.08
CA ASN A 180 -0.43 10.37 0.02
C ASN A 180 -0.38 11.89 0.14
N PHE A 181 -0.48 12.64 -0.96
CA PHE A 181 -0.69 14.09 -0.90
C PHE A 181 -2.05 14.44 -0.29
N SER A 182 -3.09 13.70 -0.65
CA SER A 182 -4.43 13.88 -0.07
C SER A 182 -4.42 13.58 1.42
N LEU A 183 -3.81 12.47 1.84
CA LEU A 183 -3.64 12.11 3.25
C LEU A 183 -2.87 13.19 4.02
N ALA A 184 -1.74 13.67 3.49
CA ALA A 184 -0.95 14.73 4.10
C ALA A 184 -1.75 16.04 4.27
N SER A 185 -2.75 16.30 3.41
CA SER A 185 -3.60 17.49 3.51
C SER A 185 -4.69 17.41 4.60
N LEU A 186 -4.98 16.21 5.13
CA LEU A 186 -5.97 15.99 6.21
C LEU A 186 -5.45 16.39 7.61
N ALA A 187 -4.65 17.44 7.70
CA ALA A 187 -4.08 17.90 8.95
C ALA A 187 -5.18 18.31 9.95
N LEU A 188 -5.01 17.95 11.22
CA LEU A 188 -5.91 18.37 12.28
C LEU A 188 -5.57 19.80 12.72
N ARG A 189 -6.59 20.67 12.78
CA ARG A 189 -6.46 22.08 13.13
C ARG A 189 -7.18 22.37 14.44
N PHE A 190 -6.53 23.10 15.33
CA PHE A 190 -7.13 23.56 16.58
C PHE A 190 -7.08 25.09 16.70
N PRO A 191 -8.14 25.75 17.23
CA PRO A 191 -9.41 25.14 17.66
C PRO A 191 -10.14 24.47 16.48
N LEU A 192 -10.88 23.39 16.76
CA LEU A 192 -11.73 22.77 15.73
C LEU A 192 -12.81 23.79 15.34
N GLU A 193 -12.99 24.00 14.03
CA GLU A 193 -14.10 24.79 13.48
C GLU A 193 -15.47 24.17 13.79
#